data_AF-A0A0Q9WDF2-F1
#
_entry.id   AF-A0A0Q9WDF2-F1
#
_cell.length_a   1.000
_cell.length_b   1.000
_cell.length_c   1.000
_cell.angle_alpha   90.00
_cell.angle_beta   90.00
_cell.angle_gamma   90.00
#
_symmetry.space_group_name_H-M   'P 1'
#
loop_
_entity.id
_entity.type
_entity.pdbx_description
1 polymer ?
#
loop_
_entity_poly.entity_id
_entity_poly.type
_entity_poly.pdbx_seq_one_letter_code
_entity_poly.pdbx_strand_id
1 'polypeptide(L)'
;MYFIRQFALQSSRRRRSAASPFRHANKHSSNMPDDSKQMASLDTSVHSAGIEEVHNVPMSVIKRPIPSVLDELKVLSLMDTIKSERSEAEVPPVDILWITGSEGGDYYFSFGGCHRFEAYKRLNRETIKAKLVRSTLGDLYHYMGSSAPKYLA
;
A
#
# COMPACT_ATOMS: atom_id res chain seq x y z
N MET A 1 -16.71 12.35 21.80
CA MET A 1 -16.17 13.01 20.60
C MET A 1 -16.22 12.01 19.45
N TYR A 2 -17.16 12.19 18.51
CA TYR A 2 -17.40 11.31 17.37
C TYR A 2 -16.79 11.95 16.11
N PHE A 3 -15.78 11.32 15.54
CA PHE A 3 -15.15 11.61 14.23
C PHE A 3 -14.66 10.22 13.79
N ILE A 4 -15.18 9.52 12.78
CA ILE A 4 -15.51 9.89 11.41
C ILE A 4 -16.56 8.88 10.92
N ARG A 5 -17.66 9.36 10.35
CA ARG A 5 -18.46 8.60 9.38
C ARG A 5 -18.57 9.47 8.14
N GLN A 6 -18.57 8.79 6.99
CA GLN A 6 -18.81 9.27 5.63
C GLN A 6 -17.55 9.65 4.84
N PHE A 7 -17.10 8.71 4.01
CA PHE A 7 -16.56 9.04 2.69
C PHE A 7 -17.30 8.20 1.65
N ALA A 8 -17.82 8.89 0.65
CA ALA A 8 -18.72 8.38 -0.37
C ALA A 8 -18.00 7.49 -1.39
N LEU A 9 -18.61 6.34 -1.69
CA LEU A 9 -18.20 5.42 -2.75
C LEU A 9 -18.59 6.00 -4.12
N GLN A 10 -17.62 6.13 -5.03
CA GLN A 10 -17.91 6.31 -6.45
C GLN A 10 -17.22 5.18 -7.24
N SER A 11 -17.98 4.11 -7.49
CA SER A 11 -17.54 2.96 -8.26
C SER A 11 -17.77 3.18 -9.76
N SER A 12 -16.70 3.35 -10.54
CA SER A 12 -16.77 3.36 -12.01
C SER A 12 -16.55 1.94 -12.57
N ARG A 13 -17.60 1.36 -13.14
CA ARG A 13 -17.60 0.04 -13.80
C ARG A 13 -16.87 0.14 -15.14
N ARG A 14 -15.74 -0.57 -15.32
CA ARG A 14 -15.16 -0.82 -16.65
C ARG A 14 -15.68 -2.13 -17.25
N ARG A 15 -16.27 -2.00 -18.45
CA ARG A 15 -16.76 -3.07 -19.34
C ARG A 15 -15.60 -3.94 -19.84
N ARG A 16 -15.79 -5.26 -19.91
CA ARG A 16 -14.91 -6.22 -20.61
C ARG A 16 -15.39 -6.42 -22.05
N SER A 17 -14.48 -6.50 -23.02
CA SER A 17 -14.75 -7.02 -24.37
C SER A 17 -14.03 -8.36 -24.60
N ALA A 18 -14.79 -9.34 -25.10
CA ALA A 18 -14.38 -10.63 -25.68
C ALA A 18 -13.67 -10.44 -27.05
N ALA A 19 -12.97 -11.37 -27.73
CA ALA A 19 -12.39 -12.71 -27.50
C ALA A 19 -11.46 -13.04 -28.72
N SER A 20 -10.36 -13.78 -28.45
CA SER A 20 -9.61 -14.88 -29.16
C SER A 20 -9.59 -15.04 -30.72
N PRO A 21 -8.88 -16.04 -31.33
CA PRO A 21 -7.90 -17.04 -30.81
C PRO A 21 -6.64 -17.28 -31.68
N PHE A 22 -5.57 -17.86 -31.12
CA PHE A 22 -4.65 -18.70 -31.92
C PHE A 22 -4.18 -19.91 -31.10
N ARG A 23 -4.30 -21.09 -31.73
CA ARG A 23 -4.06 -22.42 -31.18
C ARG A 23 -2.61 -22.83 -31.40
N HIS A 24 -1.98 -23.49 -30.42
CA HIS A 24 -1.01 -24.55 -30.71
C HIS A 24 -1.06 -25.61 -29.59
N ALA A 25 -1.27 -26.85 -30.02
CA ALA A 25 -1.34 -28.03 -29.16
C ALA A 25 0.06 -28.51 -28.79
N ASN A 26 0.23 -29.03 -27.57
CA ASN A 26 1.22 -30.07 -27.33
C ASN A 26 0.71 -31.07 -26.28
N LYS A 27 0.74 -32.36 -26.66
CA LYS A 27 0.39 -33.51 -25.83
C LYS A 27 1.59 -33.88 -24.98
N HIS A 28 1.43 -33.96 -23.67
CA HIS A 28 2.20 -34.89 -22.84
C HIS A 28 1.29 -35.44 -21.74
N SER A 29 1.19 -36.77 -21.73
CA SER A 29 0.42 -37.58 -20.78
C SER A 29 1.33 -37.98 -19.63
N SER A 30 0.94 -37.64 -18.40
CA SER A 30 1.42 -38.32 -17.19
C SER A 30 0.35 -38.22 -16.10
N ASN A 31 -0.20 -39.37 -15.73
CA ASN A 31 -1.10 -39.55 -14.60
C ASN A 31 -0.42 -39.11 -13.28
N MET A 32 -1.10 -38.27 -12.49
CA MET A 32 -0.80 -38.00 -11.08
C MET A 32 -2.12 -37.86 -10.30
N PRO A 33 -2.15 -38.28 -9.02
CA PRO A 33 -3.38 -38.50 -8.27
C PRO A 33 -4.07 -37.19 -7.86
N ASP A 34 -5.39 -37.31 -7.78
CA ASP A 34 -6.34 -36.34 -7.24
C ASP A 34 -6.11 -36.18 -5.73
N ASP A 35 -5.45 -35.09 -5.33
CA ASP A 35 -5.49 -34.60 -3.96
C ASP A 35 -5.82 -33.10 -3.99
N SER A 36 -7.11 -32.84 -3.91
CA SER A 36 -7.72 -31.53 -3.71
C SER A 36 -7.35 -30.96 -2.33
N LYS A 37 -6.11 -30.48 -2.19
CA LYS A 37 -5.71 -29.62 -1.07
C LYS A 37 -5.45 -28.22 -1.60
N GLN A 38 -6.42 -27.34 -1.36
CA GLN A 38 -6.34 -25.90 -1.60
C GLN A 38 -5.02 -25.37 -1.03
N MET A 39 -4.05 -25.11 -1.90
CA MET A 39 -2.90 -24.27 -1.57
C MET A 39 -3.42 -22.84 -1.48
N ALA A 40 -3.89 -22.45 -0.29
CA ALA A 40 -3.94 -21.05 0.08
C ALA A 40 -2.53 -20.50 -0.15
N SER A 41 -2.37 -19.65 -1.16
CA SER A 41 -1.17 -18.84 -1.35
C SER A 41 -1.01 -18.03 -0.07
N LEU A 42 -0.10 -18.49 0.80
CA LEU A 42 0.32 -17.73 1.95
C LEU A 42 1.13 -16.56 1.38
N ASP A 43 0.46 -15.45 1.09
CA ASP A 43 1.12 -14.18 0.84
C ASP A 43 1.94 -13.83 2.08
N THR A 44 3.20 -14.23 2.11
CA THR A 44 4.13 -14.01 3.24
C THR A 44 4.58 -12.55 3.37
N SER A 45 4.08 -11.67 2.50
CA SER A 45 4.44 -10.26 2.43
C SER A 45 3.23 -9.39 2.72
N VAL A 46 3.37 -8.48 3.69
CA VAL A 46 2.35 -7.48 4.06
C VAL A 46 1.88 -6.65 2.87
N HIS A 47 2.75 -6.43 1.88
CA HIS A 47 2.45 -5.60 0.71
C HIS A 47 1.67 -6.34 -0.39
N SER A 48 1.68 -7.67 -0.37
CA SER A 48 1.05 -8.50 -1.40
C SER A 48 -0.40 -8.86 -1.10
N ALA A 49 -0.87 -8.63 0.14
CA ALA A 49 -2.13 -9.12 0.71
C ALA A 49 -3.44 -8.58 0.07
N GLY A 50 -3.42 -8.10 -1.18
CA GLY A 50 -4.63 -7.80 -1.94
C GLY A 50 -5.47 -6.64 -1.40
N ILE A 51 -4.85 -5.69 -0.69
CA ILE A 51 -5.58 -4.53 -0.15
C ILE A 51 -5.76 -3.50 -1.27
N GLU A 52 -7.00 -3.38 -1.74
CA GLU A 52 -7.38 -2.53 -2.89
C GLU A 52 -7.76 -1.10 -2.50
N GLU A 53 -8.06 -0.83 -1.23
CA GLU A 53 -8.59 0.48 -0.82
C GLU A 53 -7.48 1.52 -0.61
N VAL A 54 -7.58 2.62 -1.34
CA VAL A 54 -6.66 3.74 -1.32
C VAL A 54 -7.33 4.94 -0.65
N HIS A 55 -6.66 5.52 0.34
CA HIS A 55 -7.16 6.62 1.14
C HIS A 55 -6.23 7.84 1.06
N ASN A 56 -6.78 9.03 1.31
CA ASN A 56 -5.98 10.23 1.56
C ASN A 56 -5.67 10.29 3.06
N VAL A 57 -4.41 10.05 3.42
CA VAL A 57 -3.97 9.97 4.82
C VAL A 57 -3.27 11.28 5.19
N PRO A 58 -3.61 11.93 6.32
CA PRO A 58 -2.91 13.12 6.78
C PRO A 58 -1.41 12.85 6.94
N MET A 59 -0.56 13.72 6.39
CA MET A 59 0.89 13.51 6.47
C MET A 59 1.41 13.53 7.91
N SER A 60 0.74 14.28 8.79
CA SER A 60 1.10 14.45 10.20
C SER A 60 0.98 13.19 11.06
N VAL A 61 0.13 12.23 10.67
CA VAL A 61 -0.08 10.99 11.44
C VAL A 61 0.89 9.87 11.03
N ILE A 62 1.60 10.04 9.91
CA ILE A 62 2.46 9.00 9.34
C ILE A 62 3.82 9.03 10.02
N LYS A 63 4.15 7.95 10.71
CA LYS A 63 5.46 7.75 11.35
C LYS A 63 6.43 7.15 10.34
N ARG A 64 7.62 7.75 10.21
CA ARG A 64 8.73 7.25 9.37
C ARG A 64 9.97 7.01 10.25
N PRO A 65 10.07 5.84 10.91
CA PRO A 65 11.14 5.57 11.88
C PRO A 65 12.54 5.50 11.26
N ILE A 66 12.63 5.16 9.97
CA ILE A 66 13.90 5.00 9.27
C ILE A 66 14.18 6.26 8.43
N PRO A 67 15.37 6.89 8.59
CA PRO A 67 15.78 8.00 7.73
C PRO A 67 15.70 7.64 6.25
N SER A 68 15.17 8.55 5.45
CA SER A 68 14.98 8.31 4.02
C SER A 68 16.25 8.63 3.24
N VAL A 69 16.70 7.69 2.41
CA VAL A 69 17.71 7.96 1.38
C VAL A 69 16.99 8.53 0.17
N LEU A 70 17.37 9.75 -0.22
CA LEU A 70 16.69 10.53 -1.24
C LEU A 70 17.64 10.84 -2.41
N ASP A 71 17.04 10.88 -3.59
CA ASP A 71 17.65 11.33 -4.83
C ASP A 71 16.91 12.60 -5.20
N GLU A 72 17.61 13.73 -5.15
CA GLU A 72 17.02 15.06 -5.32
C GLU A 72 16.34 15.21 -6.68
N LEU A 73 16.90 14.64 -7.75
CA LEU A 73 16.31 14.74 -9.08
C LEU A 73 14.98 13.99 -9.16
N LYS A 74 14.87 12.84 -8.47
CA LYS A 74 13.61 12.08 -8.38
C LYS A 74 12.56 12.82 -7.56
N VAL A 75 12.97 13.47 -6.46
CA VAL A 75 12.04 14.27 -5.65
C VAL A 75 11.50 15.45 -6.47
N LEU A 76 12.37 16.19 -7.16
CA LEU A 76 11.97 17.31 -8.00
C LEU A 76 11.03 16.88 -9.14
N SER A 77 11.36 15.79 -9.84
CA SER A 77 10.49 15.24 -10.89
C SER A 77 9.11 14.83 -10.37
N LEU A 78 9.05 14.21 -9.18
CA LEU A 78 7.79 13.89 -8.52
C LEU A 78 7.03 15.14 -8.12
N MET A 79 7.70 16.15 -7.57
CA MET A 79 7.07 17.42 -7.21
C MET A 79 6.42 18.09 -8.43
N ASP A 80 7.08 18.08 -9.58
CA ASP A 80 6.52 18.66 -10.80
C ASP A 80 5.33 17.86 -11.32
N THR A 81 5.37 16.53 -11.19
CA THR A 81 4.23 15.66 -11.51
C THR A 81 3.03 15.93 -10.58
N ILE A 82 3.27 16.18 -9.29
CA ILE A 82 2.24 16.42 -8.27
C ILE A 82 1.64 17.82 -8.39
N LYS A 83 2.42 18.85 -8.75
CA LYS A 83 1.91 20.22 -8.94
C LYS A 83 0.85 20.29 -10.02
N SER A 84 0.95 19.46 -11.05
CA SER A 84 -0.07 19.33 -12.09
C SER A 84 -1.20 18.41 -11.59
N GLU A 85 -2.35 19.01 -11.24
CA GLU A 85 -3.51 18.29 -10.68
C GLU A 85 -3.98 17.11 -11.56
N ARG A 86 -3.80 17.21 -12.89
CA ARG A 86 -4.16 16.13 -13.81
C ARG A 86 -3.27 14.90 -13.68
N SER A 87 -1.99 15.11 -13.39
CA SER A 87 -0.99 14.03 -13.28
C SER A 87 -0.79 13.56 -11.83
N GLU A 88 -1.25 14.30 -10.82
CA GLU A 88 -1.19 13.87 -9.42
C GLU A 88 -1.91 12.52 -9.20
N ALA A 89 -3.01 12.29 -9.92
CA ALA A 89 -3.74 11.03 -9.90
C ALA A 89 -2.89 9.82 -10.36
N GLU A 90 -1.90 10.04 -11.23
CA GLU A 90 -1.02 9.00 -11.78
C GLU A 90 0.07 8.58 -10.79
N VAL A 91 0.41 9.42 -9.80
CA VAL A 91 1.40 9.11 -8.78
C VAL A 91 0.91 7.93 -7.93
N PRO A 92 1.60 6.77 -7.89
CA PRO A 92 1.10 5.61 -7.17
C PRO A 92 1.01 5.84 -5.65
N PRO A 93 0.02 5.24 -4.96
CA PRO A 93 -0.12 5.35 -3.51
C PRO A 93 1.12 4.84 -2.77
N VAL A 94 1.41 5.42 -1.61
CA VAL A 94 2.40 4.86 -0.67
C VAL A 94 1.77 3.75 0.16
N ASP A 95 2.54 2.73 0.54
CA ASP A 95 2.07 1.71 1.47
C ASP A 95 2.31 2.15 2.92
N ILE A 96 1.30 1.97 3.76
CA ILE A 96 1.31 2.33 5.18
C ILE A 96 0.85 1.12 5.98
N LEU A 97 1.66 0.67 6.92
CA LEU A 97 1.26 -0.29 7.93
C LEU A 97 0.31 0.41 8.91
N TRP A 98 -0.89 -0.13 9.04
CA TRP A 98 -1.92 0.28 9.98
C TRP A 98 -2.03 -0.75 11.09
N ILE A 99 -1.55 -0.37 12.27
CA ILE A 99 -1.54 -1.21 13.47
C ILE A 99 -2.50 -0.60 14.48
N THR A 100 -3.44 -1.39 14.98
CA THR A 100 -4.31 -0.98 16.09
C THR A 100 -3.61 -1.36 17.40
N GLY A 101 -3.41 -0.38 18.27
CA GLY A 101 -2.88 -0.51 19.63
C GLY A 101 -3.85 -1.25 20.54
N SER A 102 -3.36 -1.69 21.69
CA SER A 102 -4.14 -2.52 22.62
C SER A 102 -5.26 -1.77 23.35
N GLU A 103 -5.17 -0.44 23.45
CA GLU A 103 -6.23 0.44 23.94
C GLU A 103 -7.10 0.97 22.79
N GLY A 104 -6.87 0.50 21.55
CA GLY A 104 -7.65 0.83 20.36
C GLY A 104 -7.14 2.03 19.56
N GLY A 105 -5.95 2.55 19.88
CA GLY A 105 -5.34 3.64 19.10
C GLY A 105 -4.89 3.18 17.70
N ASP A 106 -4.96 4.06 16.70
CA ASP A 106 -4.50 3.76 15.34
C ASP A 106 -3.09 4.31 15.08
N TYR A 107 -2.20 3.44 14.59
CA TYR A 107 -0.81 3.75 14.32
C TYR A 107 -0.46 3.49 12.87
N TYR A 108 0.10 4.52 12.23
CA TYR A 108 0.42 4.51 10.80
C TYR A 108 1.93 4.62 10.59
N PHE A 109 2.54 3.57 10.03
CA PHE A 109 3.98 3.52 9.75
C PHE A 109 4.24 3.39 8.26
N SER A 110 5.18 4.17 7.72
CA SER A 110 5.59 4.06 6.32
C SER A 110 7.10 3.87 6.23
N PHE A 111 7.51 2.83 5.51
CA PHE A 111 8.92 2.49 5.26
C PHE A 111 9.30 2.68 3.78
N GLY A 112 8.32 2.50 2.88
CA GLY A 112 8.48 2.71 1.45
C GLY A 112 8.22 4.15 1.01
N GLY A 113 8.20 4.34 -0.31
CA GLY A 113 7.72 5.57 -0.95
C GLY A 113 8.43 6.85 -0.52
N CYS A 114 9.70 6.79 -0.12
CA CYS A 114 10.44 7.93 0.44
C CYS A 114 10.41 9.18 -0.44
N HIS A 115 10.75 9.08 -1.72
CA HIS A 115 10.73 10.24 -2.63
C HIS A 115 9.32 10.81 -2.83
N ARG A 116 8.29 9.94 -2.88
CA ARG A 116 6.89 10.35 -2.98
C ARG A 116 6.48 11.12 -1.72
N PHE A 117 6.73 10.56 -0.54
CA PHE A 117 6.43 11.24 0.72
C PHE A 117 7.16 12.58 0.83
N GLU A 118 8.45 12.62 0.52
CA GLU A 118 9.23 13.86 0.58
C GLU A 118 8.72 14.92 -0.42
N ALA A 119 8.33 14.51 -1.64
CA ALA A 119 7.76 15.43 -2.61
C ALA A 119 6.45 16.06 -2.11
N TYR A 120 5.52 15.27 -1.56
CA TYR A 120 4.28 15.79 -0.96
C TYR A 120 4.58 16.72 0.23
N LYS A 121 5.56 16.37 1.07
CA LYS A 121 5.99 17.17 2.22
C LYS A 121 6.56 18.53 1.79
N ARG A 122 7.46 18.56 0.81
CA ARG A 122 8.06 19.82 0.28
C ARG A 122 7.05 20.72 -0.42
N LEU A 123 5.99 20.13 -0.96
CA LEU A 123 4.84 20.86 -1.52
C LEU A 123 3.80 21.26 -0.47
N ASN A 124 4.04 20.97 0.81
CA ASN A 124 3.15 21.28 1.92
C ASN A 124 1.72 20.74 1.71
N ARG A 125 1.60 19.52 1.13
CA ARG A 125 0.32 18.82 1.02
C ARG A 125 -0.12 18.32 2.40
N GLU A 126 -1.40 18.51 2.73
CA GLU A 126 -1.95 18.05 4.01
C GLU A 126 -2.09 16.53 4.09
N THR A 127 -2.39 15.90 2.95
CA THR A 127 -2.64 14.45 2.84
C THR A 127 -1.82 13.83 1.72
N ILE A 128 -1.55 12.53 1.83
CA ILE A 128 -0.94 11.72 0.78
C ILE A 128 -1.81 10.50 0.46
N LYS A 129 -1.88 10.14 -0.82
CA LYS A 129 -2.57 8.95 -1.30
C LYS A 129 -1.83 7.70 -0.81
N ALA A 130 -2.51 6.84 -0.07
CA ALA A 130 -1.91 5.68 0.56
C ALA A 130 -2.81 4.44 0.57
N LYS A 131 -2.18 3.28 0.50
CA LYS A 131 -2.81 1.98 0.78
C LYS A 131 -2.58 1.65 2.26
N LEU A 132 -3.67 1.49 3.01
CA LEU A 132 -3.61 1.14 4.43
C LEU A 132 -3.57 -0.37 4.59
N VAL A 133 -2.40 -0.90 4.92
CA VAL A 133 -2.18 -2.32 5.12
C VAL A 133 -2.40 -2.66 6.58
N ARG A 134 -3.44 -3.44 6.90
CA ARG A 134 -3.64 -3.95 8.27
C ARG A 134 -2.43 -4.78 8.67
N SER A 135 -1.83 -4.45 9.82
CA SER A 135 -0.57 -5.05 10.25
C SER A 135 -0.52 -5.20 11.77
N THR A 136 0.45 -6.01 12.21
CA THR A 136 0.72 -6.35 13.60
C THR A 136 2.06 -5.77 14.05
N LEU A 137 2.34 -5.84 15.35
CA LEU A 137 3.68 -5.53 15.87
C LEU A 137 4.76 -6.48 15.34
N GLY A 138 4.41 -7.74 15.00
CA GLY A 138 5.32 -8.66 14.34
C GLY A 138 5.73 -8.19 12.94
N ASP A 139 4.78 -7.65 12.19
CA ASP A 139 5.06 -7.04 10.88
C ASP A 139 5.99 -5.83 11.02
N LEU A 140 5.73 -4.98 12.03
CA LEU A 140 6.60 -3.84 12.34
C LEU A 140 8.02 -4.27 12.72
N TYR A 141 8.14 -5.39 13.44
CA TYR A 141 9.43 -5.97 13.83
C TYR A 141 10.28 -6.37 12.62
N HIS A 142 9.69 -6.81 11.51
CA HIS A 142 10.46 -7.10 10.29
C HIS A 142 11.16 -5.86 9.71
N TYR A 143 10.64 -4.65 9.96
CA TYR A 143 11.27 -3.40 9.52
C TYR A 143 12.26 -2.84 10.54
N MET A 144 11.91 -2.88 11.83
CA MET A 144 12.64 -2.17 12.88
C MET A 144 13.53 -3.08 13.75
N GLY A 145 13.42 -4.41 13.60
CA GLY A 145 14.09 -5.38 14.44
C GLY A 145 13.84 -5.11 15.92
N SER A 146 14.90 -5.18 16.74
CA SER A 146 14.86 -4.91 18.17
C SER A 146 14.44 -3.48 18.55
N SER A 147 14.44 -2.54 17.59
CA SER A 147 13.96 -1.17 17.81
C SER A 147 12.43 -1.04 17.69
N ALA A 148 11.73 -2.09 17.25
CA ALA A 148 10.28 -2.08 17.21
C ALA A 148 9.70 -1.94 18.63
N PRO A 149 8.66 -1.10 18.82
CA PRO A 149 7.99 -0.99 20.11
C PRO A 149 7.34 -2.32 20.47
N LYS A 150 7.49 -2.74 21.73
CA LYS A 150 6.82 -3.93 22.26
C LYS A 150 5.32 -3.72 22.49
N TYR A 151 4.90 -2.46 22.57
CA TYR A 151 3.55 -2.03 22.91
C TYR A 151 3.21 -0.73 22.17
N LEU A 152 1.96 -0.62 21.73
CA LEU A 152 1.33 0.60 21.24
C LEU A 152 0.00 0.74 21.97
N ALA A 153 -0.24 1.91 22.58
CA ALA A 153 -1.46 2.22 23.34
C ALA A 153 -2.66 2.33 22.40
#